data_AF-A0A0F9STH3-F1
#
_entry.id   AF-A0A0F9STH3-F1
#
_cell.length_a   1.000
_cell.length_b   1.000
_cell.length_c   1.000
_cell.angle_alpha   90.00
_cell.angle_beta   90.00
_cell.angle_gamma   90.00
#
_symmetry.space_group_name_H-M   'P 1'
#
loop_
_entity.id
_entity.type
_entity.pdbx_description
1 polymer ?
#
loop_
_entity_poly.entity_id
_entity_poly.type
_entity_poly.pdbx_seq_one_letter_code
_entity_poly.pdbx_strand_id
1 'polypeptide(L)' 'MQIAVEYISWLQEERAKINRTELEDIEFFKDGMKLDIRKEAMEAWDLTGLNNVDFITSGEYKRK' A
#
# COMPACT_ATOMS: atom_id res chain seq x y z
N MET A 1 19.57 0.65 -19.33
CA MET A 1 18.24 1.03 -18.81
C MET A 1 18.15 2.54 -18.83
N GLN A 2 17.11 3.11 -19.43
CA GLN A 2 16.82 4.55 -19.41
C GLN A 2 15.56 4.75 -18.54
N ILE A 3 15.57 5.76 -17.68
CA ILE A 3 14.46 6.08 -16.77
C ILE A 3 14.15 7.57 -16.92
N ALA A 4 12.87 7.90 -17.11
CA ALA A 4 12.40 9.28 -17.07
C ALA A 4 12.35 9.77 -15.62
N VAL A 5 12.92 10.95 -15.35
CA VAL A 5 12.91 11.53 -14.00
C VAL A 5 11.48 11.86 -13.59
N GLU A 6 10.68 12.35 -14.53
CA GLU A 6 9.26 12.69 -14.36
C GLU A 6 8.44 11.48 -13.89
N TYR A 7 8.75 10.29 -14.42
CA TYR A 7 8.11 9.05 -13.99
C TYR A 7 8.41 8.73 -12.52
N ILE A 8 9.65 8.88 -12.09
CA ILE A 8 10.03 8.66 -10.69
C ILE A 8 9.39 9.70 -9.78
N SER A 9 9.39 10.97 -10.17
CA SER A 9 8.73 12.03 -9.39
C SER A 9 7.24 11.76 -9.21
N TRP A 10 6.54 11.42 -10.29
CA TRP A 10 5.12 11.05 -10.24
C TRP A 10 4.88 9.84 -9.35
N LEU A 11 5.68 8.77 -9.46
CA LEU A 11 5.57 7.60 -8.59
C LEU A 11 5.73 7.95 -7.11
N GLN A 12 6.68 8.83 -6.77
CA GLN A 12 6.88 9.25 -5.38
C GLN A 12 5.70 10.08 -4.86
N GLU A 13 5.10 10.92 -5.70
CA GLU A 13 3.88 11.65 -5.35
C GLU A 13 2.70 10.70 -5.09
N GLU A 14 2.50 9.69 -5.95
CA GLU A 14 1.45 8.68 -5.73
C GLU A 14 1.68 7.89 -4.44
N ARG A 15 2.93 7.46 -4.18
CA ARG A 15 3.30 6.80 -2.91
C ARG A 15 3.03 7.69 -1.70
N ALA A 16 3.31 8.98 -1.80
CA ALA A 16 3.05 9.93 -0.73
C ALA A 16 1.54 10.09 -0.46
N LYS A 17 0.69 10.04 -1.50
CA LYS A 17 -0.77 10.03 -1.33
C LYS A 17 -1.22 8.78 -0.57
N ILE A 18 -0.77 7.61 -1.01
CA ILE A 18 -1.08 6.32 -0.36
C ILE A 18 -0.69 6.33 1.12
N ASN A 19 0.50 6.86 1.45
CA ASN A 19 1.00 6.92 2.83
C ASN A 19 0.33 7.98 3.72
N ARG A 20 -0.44 8.91 3.14
CA ARG A 20 -1.21 9.92 3.90
C ARG A 20 -2.64 9.49 4.18
N THR A 21 -3.14 8.49 3.47
CA THR A 21 -4.45 7.89 3.71
C THR A 21 -4.34 6.91 4.87
N GLU A 22 -5.33 6.85 5.75
CA GLU A 22 -5.35 5.80 6.79
C GLU A 22 -5.47 4.43 6.12
N LEU A 23 -4.75 3.42 6.61
CA LEU A 23 -4.69 2.11 5.95
C LEU A 23 -6.08 1.46 5.83
N GLU A 24 -6.93 1.67 6.83
CA GLU A 24 -8.31 1.17 6.89
C GLU A 24 -9.24 1.82 5.85
N ASP A 25 -8.91 3.03 5.39
CA ASP A 25 -9.68 3.78 4.38
C ASP A 25 -9.30 3.39 2.94
N ILE A 26 -8.24 2.61 2.75
CA ILE A 26 -7.78 2.20 1.43
C ILE A 26 -8.56 0.97 0.97
N GLU A 27 -9.29 1.11 -0.14
CA GLU A 27 -9.85 -0.04 -0.83
C GLU A 27 -8.79 -0.69 -1.73
N PHE A 28 -8.41 -1.93 -1.41
CA PHE A 28 -7.42 -2.66 -2.18
C PHE A 28 -8.08 -3.50 -3.27
N PHE A 29 -7.52 -3.46 -4.47
CA PHE A 29 -7.95 -4.27 -5.61
C PHE A 29 -6.78 -5.03 -6.20
N LYS A 30 -7.04 -6.25 -6.65
CA LYS A 30 -6.09 -7.04 -7.43
C LYS A 30 -6.81 -7.75 -8.56
N ASP A 31 -6.29 -7.62 -9.77
CA ASP A 31 -6.88 -8.21 -10.98
C ASP A 31 -8.37 -7.84 -11.17
N GLY A 32 -8.73 -6.60 -10.79
CA GLY A 32 -10.10 -6.08 -10.87
C GLY A 32 -11.04 -6.54 -9.74
N MET A 33 -10.58 -7.36 -8.80
CA MET A 33 -11.36 -7.82 -7.66
C MET A 33 -10.98 -7.08 -6.39
N LYS A 34 -11.97 -6.60 -5.63
CA LYS A 34 -11.76 -6.03 -4.29
C LYS A 34 -11.21 -7.11 -3.37
N LEU A 35 -10.13 -6.80 -2.66
CA LEU A 35 -9.55 -7.69 -1.67
C LEU A 35 -10.30 -7.52 -0.35
N ASP A 36 -10.66 -8.65 0.25
CA ASP A 36 -11.16 -8.70 1.63
C ASP A 36 -9.96 -8.90 2.55
N ILE A 37 -9.47 -7.81 3.12
CA ILE A 37 -8.31 -7.81 4.01
C ILE A 37 -8.81 -7.88 5.45
N ARG A 38 -8.32 -8.86 6.20
CA ARG A 38 -8.64 -9.05 7.61
C ARG A 38 -8.21 -7.84 8.43
N LYS A 39 -9.09 -7.38 9.33
CA LYS A 39 -8.80 -6.24 10.20
C LYS A 39 -7.57 -6.51 11.08
N GLU A 40 -7.40 -7.74 11.53
CA GLU A 40 -6.25 -8.15 12.35
C GLU A 40 -4.91 -7.97 11.61
N ALA A 41 -4.90 -8.14 10.28
CA ALA A 41 -3.71 -7.92 9.47
C ALA A 41 -3.38 -6.42 9.36
N MET A 42 -4.39 -5.56 9.28
CA MET A 42 -4.21 -4.10 9.27
C MET A 42 -3.74 -3.59 10.64
N GLU A 43 -4.38 -4.04 11.73
CA GLU A 43 -4.01 -3.69 13.10
C GLU A 43 -2.59 -4.15 13.44
N ALA A 44 -2.23 -5.40 13.07
CA ALA A 44 -0.88 -5.90 13.27
C ALA A 44 0.16 -5.11 12.47
N TRP A 45 -0.22 -4.59 11.30
CA TRP A 45 0.65 -3.75 10.48
C TRP A 45 0.85 -2.36 11.08
N ASP A 46 -0.21 -1.74 11.61
CA ASP A 46 -0.16 -0.42 12.25
C ASP A 46 0.89 -0.38 13.39
N LEU A 47 1.02 -1.49 14.13
CA LEU A 47 2.01 -1.66 15.19
C LEU A 47 3.47 -1.74 14.71
N THR A 48 3.71 -1.94 13.42
CA THR A 48 5.08 -2.06 12.86
C THR A 48 5.77 -0.71 12.68
N GLY A 49 5.01 0.38 12.61
CA GLY A 49 5.52 1.71 12.25
C GLY A 49 5.97 1.85 10.79
N LEU A 50 5.69 0.86 9.94
CA LEU A 50 5.93 0.90 8.49
C LEU A 50 4.79 1.59 7.76
N ASN A 51 5.02 2.04 6.53
CA ASN A 51 4.04 2.79 5.77
C ASN A 51 3.12 1.88 4.92
N ASN A 52 2.06 2.48 4.37
CA ASN A 52 1.05 1.77 3.58
C ASN A 52 1.62 1.16 2.27
N VAL A 53 2.60 1.81 1.65
CA VAL A 53 3.26 1.24 0.46
C VAL A 53 4.05 -0.02 0.84
N ASP A 54 4.66 -0.05 2.02
CA ASP A 54 5.35 -1.23 2.53
C ASP A 54 4.36 -2.38 2.81
N PHE A 55 3.13 -2.08 3.26
CA PHE A 55 2.06 -3.08 3.43
C PHE A 55 1.71 -3.78 2.11
N ILE A 56 1.61 -2.98 1.04
CA ILE A 56 1.30 -3.46 -0.31
C ILE A 56 2.45 -4.30 -0.88
N THR A 57 3.68 -3.79 -0.77
CA THR A 57 4.85 -4.40 -1.42
C THR A 57 5.36 -5.64 -0.70
N SER A 58 5.23 -5.71 0.62
CA SER A 58 5.51 -6.91 1.42
C SER A 58 4.48 -8.02 1.22
N GLY A 59 3.25 -7.67 0.82
CA GLY A 59 2.17 -8.63 0.63
C GLY A 59 1.49 -9.06 1.94
N GLU A 60 1.66 -8.32 3.04
CA GLU A 60 1.04 -8.62 4.33
C GLU A 60 -0.50 -8.67 4.26
N TYR A 61 -1.11 -7.98 3.29
CA TYR A 61 -2.56 -8.12 3.00
C TYR A 61 -3.01 -9.55 2.69
N LYS A 62 -2.09 -10.48 2.42
CA LYS A 62 -2.37 -11.91 2.15
C LYS A 62 -2.29 -12.79 3.40
N ARG A 63 -1.88 -12.23 4.55
CA ARG A 63 -1.65 -13.00 5.76
C ARG A 63 -2.96 -13.63 6.24
N LYS A 64 -2.91 -14.94 6.50
CA LYS A 64 -4.04 -15.74 6.98
C LYS A 64 -4.12 -15.70 8.48
#